data_AF-A0A1G9U3E2-F1
#
_entry.id   AF-A0A1G9U3E2-F1
#
_cell.length_a   1.000
_cell.length_b   1.000
_cell.length_c   1.000
_cell.angle_alpha   90.00
_cell.angle_beta   90.00
_cell.angle_gamma   90.00
#
_symmetry.space_group_name_H-M   'P 1'
#
loop_
_entity.id
_entity.type
_entity.pdbx_description
1 polymer ?
#
loop_
_entity_poly.entity_id
_entity_poly.type
_entity_poly.pdbx_seq_one_letter_code
_entity_poly.pdbx_strand_id
1 'polypeptide(L)'
;MNLPFRWDLVTPDQLGSLLDDVVEPDTWYLAELAECAGRVLARSGNGDLVFVGRSLDSMFDLLGGALEGTSRVLHRLPVSFDRSREIAHADVPRARELAAEIGITPAALARRDRPVTFVDVVWAGGTFGKLFGLLDDWIAEERETWPAIRRKLRFVGVTSRTATSPNVRRWQQDADWTRRLPAASVLNVSLDPQVWDYLGNDQIKLTWPYQLHRWREYLREAKRDEHTRMALAEAVRLVELGRTKEVRRMIARAMDGEPALTEPWLRTLRSQLN
;
A
#
# COMPACT_ATOMS: atom_id res chain seq x y z
N MET A 1 3.56 10.23 -18.05
CA MET A 1 2.95 9.54 -16.91
C MET A 1 1.67 8.88 -17.37
N ASN A 2 1.64 7.55 -17.31
CA ASN A 2 0.43 6.74 -17.49
C ASN A 2 -0.06 6.20 -16.13
N LEU A 3 0.15 6.94 -15.04
CA LEU A 3 -0.46 6.65 -13.74
C LEU A 3 -1.69 7.55 -13.55
N PRO A 4 -2.74 7.06 -12.88
CA PRO A 4 -3.93 7.87 -12.74
C PRO A 4 -3.62 9.06 -11.84
N PHE A 5 -4.24 10.20 -12.15
CA PHE A 5 -3.97 11.43 -11.43
C PHE A 5 -4.24 11.30 -9.93
N ARG A 6 -3.28 11.75 -9.12
CA ARG A 6 -3.40 12.06 -7.70
C ARG A 6 -2.55 13.29 -7.44
N TRP A 7 -3.03 14.20 -6.58
CA TRP A 7 -2.22 15.30 -6.08
C TRP A 7 -0.96 14.79 -5.37
N ASP A 8 0.14 15.51 -5.54
CA ASP A 8 1.29 15.37 -4.67
C ASP A 8 1.00 16.12 -3.37
N LEU A 9 0.82 15.36 -2.28
CA LEU A 9 0.47 15.90 -0.97
C LEU A 9 1.69 16.10 -0.08
N VAL A 10 2.85 15.55 -0.46
CA VAL A 10 4.10 15.74 0.28
C VAL A 10 4.70 17.09 -0.10
N THR A 11 4.60 17.52 -1.36
CA THR A 11 4.94 18.89 -1.78
C THR A 11 3.68 19.64 -2.22
N PRO A 12 2.90 20.22 -1.29
CA PRO A 12 1.54 20.69 -1.54
C PRO A 12 1.43 22.00 -2.35
N ASP A 13 2.47 22.37 -3.11
CA ASP A 13 2.57 23.62 -3.88
C ASP A 13 1.44 23.81 -4.92
N GLN A 14 0.58 22.81 -5.11
CA GLN A 14 -0.47 22.75 -6.12
C GLN A 14 -1.91 22.79 -5.58
N LEU A 15 -2.12 22.94 -4.27
CA LEU A 15 -3.47 22.86 -3.69
C LEU A 15 -4.26 24.19 -3.76
N GLY A 16 -3.58 25.34 -3.77
CA GLY A 16 -4.25 26.65 -3.85
C GLY A 16 -5.35 26.84 -2.80
N SER A 17 -6.51 27.35 -3.22
CA SER A 17 -7.71 27.56 -2.38
C SER A 17 -8.65 26.34 -2.31
N LEU A 18 -8.21 25.14 -2.73
CA LEU A 18 -9.09 23.96 -2.80
C LEU A 18 -9.59 23.49 -1.43
N LEU A 19 -8.89 23.86 -0.37
CA LEU A 19 -9.20 23.49 1.01
C LEU A 19 -9.83 24.63 1.81
N ASP A 20 -10.05 25.78 1.17
CA ASP A 20 -10.74 26.90 1.79
C ASP A 20 -12.14 26.46 2.22
N ASP A 21 -12.50 26.82 3.45
CA ASP A 21 -13.77 26.50 4.10
C ASP A 21 -14.05 25.00 4.30
N VAL A 22 -13.06 24.12 4.13
CA VAL A 22 -13.20 22.69 4.48
C VAL A 22 -12.94 22.53 5.97
N VAL A 23 -13.93 21.96 6.68
CA VAL A 23 -13.80 21.63 8.11
C VAL A 23 -12.64 20.65 8.30
N GLU A 24 -11.84 20.87 9.35
CA GLU A 24 -10.75 19.96 9.70
C GLU A 24 -11.30 18.53 9.87
N PRO A 25 -10.77 17.54 9.12
CA PRO A 25 -11.24 16.16 9.21
C PRO A 25 -10.96 15.53 10.57
N ASP A 26 -11.93 14.80 11.10
CA ASP A 26 -11.73 13.99 12.30
C ASP A 26 -10.94 12.72 11.97
N THR A 27 -9.70 12.65 12.45
CA THR A 27 -8.82 11.49 12.31
C THR A 27 -8.84 10.59 13.55
N TRP A 28 -10.02 10.23 14.05
CA TRP A 28 -10.22 9.39 15.24
C TRP A 28 -9.44 8.06 15.19
N TYR A 29 -9.18 7.54 13.99
CA TYR A 29 -8.46 6.29 13.73
C TYR A 29 -6.93 6.42 13.68
N LEU A 30 -6.38 7.63 13.85
CA LEU A 30 -4.95 7.92 13.64
C LEU A 30 -4.03 7.02 14.45
N ALA A 31 -4.36 6.75 15.71
CA ALA A 31 -3.50 5.97 16.59
C ALA A 31 -3.33 4.52 16.11
N GLU A 32 -4.44 3.86 15.77
CA GLU A 32 -4.45 2.51 15.22
C GLU A 32 -3.80 2.46 13.84
N LEU A 33 -4.00 3.49 13.01
CA LEU A 33 -3.34 3.60 11.70
C LEU A 33 -1.81 3.73 11.84
N ALA A 34 -1.32 4.59 12.73
CA ALA A 34 0.11 4.78 12.98
C ALA A 34 0.77 3.51 13.53
N GLU A 35 0.11 2.81 14.46
CA GLU A 35 0.58 1.53 14.98
C GLU A 35 0.65 0.46 13.87
N CYS A 36 -0.40 0.35 13.07
CA CYS A 36 -0.44 -0.56 11.93
C CYS A 36 0.65 -0.23 10.91
N ALA A 37 0.86 1.04 10.58
CA ALA A 37 1.88 1.49 9.64
C ALA A 37 3.30 1.13 10.10
N GLY A 38 3.62 1.27 11.40
CA GLY A 38 4.90 0.85 11.96
C GLY A 38 5.15 -0.66 11.81
N ARG A 39 4.13 -1.48 12.06
CA ARG A 39 4.20 -2.94 11.85
C ARG A 39 4.34 -3.31 10.37
N VAL A 40 3.64 -2.61 9.47
CA VAL A 40 3.79 -2.79 8.01
C VAL A 40 5.23 -2.49 7.59
N LEU A 41 5.80 -1.37 8.05
CA LEU A 41 7.20 -1.03 7.79
C LEU A 41 8.17 -2.09 8.32
N ALA A 42 7.96 -2.56 9.55
CA ALA A 42 8.80 -3.60 10.14
C ALA A 42 8.73 -4.93 9.36
N ARG A 43 7.56 -5.28 8.81
CA ARG A 43 7.34 -6.52 8.06
C ARG A 43 7.65 -6.41 6.55
N SER A 44 8.00 -5.22 6.07
CA SER A 44 8.40 -4.95 4.69
C SER A 44 9.74 -5.57 4.27
N GLY A 45 10.53 -6.11 5.22
CA GLY A 45 11.81 -6.74 4.92
C GLY A 45 12.79 -5.78 4.24
N ASN A 46 12.86 -4.55 4.73
CA ASN A 46 13.60 -3.45 4.14
C ASN A 46 13.14 -3.03 2.73
N GLY A 47 11.96 -3.44 2.26
CA GLY A 47 11.51 -3.17 0.90
C GLY A 47 10.96 -1.77 0.65
N ASP A 48 10.79 -1.46 -0.62
CA ASP A 48 9.95 -0.35 -1.08
C ASP A 48 8.48 -0.78 -0.96
N LEU A 49 7.60 0.13 -0.56
CA LEU A 49 6.18 -0.19 -0.35
C LEU A 49 5.37 0.17 -1.59
N VAL A 50 4.52 -0.75 -2.03
CA VAL A 50 3.54 -0.53 -3.10
C VAL A 50 2.15 -0.75 -2.50
N PHE A 51 1.39 0.33 -2.33
CA PHE A 51 0.01 0.28 -1.87
C PHE A 51 -0.89 -0.14 -3.03
N VAL A 52 -1.50 -1.31 -2.92
CA VAL A 52 -2.36 -1.87 -3.95
C VAL A 52 -3.80 -1.44 -3.70
N GLY A 53 -4.49 -1.01 -4.76
CA GLY A 53 -5.83 -0.46 -4.63
C GLY A 53 -5.83 0.92 -3.97
N ARG A 54 -6.90 1.22 -3.24
CA ARG A 54 -7.15 2.55 -2.63
C ARG A 54 -7.55 2.50 -1.16
N SER A 55 -7.67 1.30 -0.58
CA SER A 55 -8.16 1.11 0.79
C SER A 55 -7.17 1.67 1.81
N LEU A 56 -5.87 1.55 1.54
CA LEU A 56 -4.78 2.06 2.39
C LEU A 56 -4.17 3.37 1.88
N ASP A 57 -4.90 4.16 1.09
CA ASP A 57 -4.46 5.50 0.70
C ASP A 57 -4.12 6.35 1.94
N SER A 58 -4.90 6.25 3.03
CA SER A 58 -4.62 6.94 4.30
C SER A 58 -3.27 6.57 4.91
N MET A 59 -2.88 5.29 4.82
CA MET A 59 -1.57 4.84 5.31
C MET A 59 -0.46 5.35 4.40
N PHE A 60 -0.68 5.36 3.09
CA PHE A 60 0.24 5.95 2.13
C PHE A 60 0.47 7.43 2.42
N ASP A 61 -0.59 8.20 2.66
CA ASP A 61 -0.50 9.64 2.95
C ASP A 61 0.20 9.90 4.30
N LEU A 62 -0.19 9.16 5.36
CA LEU A 62 0.47 9.23 6.67
C LEU A 62 1.98 8.94 6.58
N LEU A 63 2.35 7.88 5.87
CA LEU A 63 3.75 7.50 5.69
C LEU A 63 4.50 8.46 4.76
N GLY A 64 3.82 9.08 3.80
CA GLY A 64 4.42 10.10 2.93
C GLY A 64 4.99 11.27 3.73
N GLY A 65 4.26 11.73 4.76
CA GLY A 65 4.78 12.72 5.71
C GLY A 65 5.81 12.14 6.68
N ALA A 66 5.57 10.96 7.24
CA ALA A 66 6.44 10.38 8.26
C ALA A 66 7.84 9.96 7.76
N LEU A 67 7.94 9.61 6.48
CA LEU A 67 9.16 9.10 5.85
C LEU A 67 9.88 10.17 5.02
N GLU A 68 9.43 11.43 5.07
CA GLU A 68 10.10 12.54 4.42
C GLU A 68 11.56 12.65 4.91
N GLY A 69 12.49 12.71 3.95
CA GLY A 69 13.94 12.71 4.23
C GLY A 69 14.53 11.33 4.55
N THR A 70 13.77 10.23 4.48
CA THR A 70 14.29 8.86 4.55
C THR A 70 14.53 8.28 3.16
N SER A 71 15.27 7.16 3.07
CA SER A 71 15.50 6.45 1.80
C SER A 71 14.36 5.47 1.44
N ARG A 72 13.18 5.63 2.03
CA ARG A 72 12.03 4.76 1.79
C ARG A 72 11.23 5.26 0.62
N VAL A 73 10.99 4.39 -0.35
CA VAL A 73 10.15 4.71 -1.50
C VAL A 73 8.75 4.13 -1.27
N LEU A 74 7.74 4.97 -1.49
CA LEU A 74 6.35 4.61 -1.47
C LEU A 74 5.79 4.76 -2.89
N HIS A 75 5.07 3.75 -3.35
CA HIS A 75 4.35 3.77 -4.61
C HIS A 75 2.89 3.44 -4.38
N ARG A 76 2.04 3.89 -5.30
CA ARG A 76 0.67 3.44 -5.43
C ARG A 76 0.54 2.60 -6.68
N LEU A 77 -0.17 1.48 -6.57
CA LEU A 77 -0.69 0.71 -7.68
C LEU A 77 -2.21 0.67 -7.50
N PRO A 78 -2.93 1.74 -7.89
CA PRO A 78 -4.33 1.92 -7.54
C PRO A 78 -5.24 1.10 -8.47
N VAL A 79 -4.92 -0.18 -8.65
CA VAL A 79 -5.66 -1.09 -9.50
C VAL A 79 -6.80 -1.71 -8.68
N SER A 80 -8.02 -1.57 -9.18
CA SER A 80 -9.16 -2.35 -8.72
C SER A 80 -9.40 -3.46 -9.72
N PHE A 81 -9.05 -4.69 -9.33
CA PHE A 81 -9.45 -5.85 -10.10
C PHE A 81 -10.95 -6.11 -9.90
N ASP A 82 -11.63 -6.56 -10.95
CA ASP A 82 -13.01 -7.01 -10.83
C ASP A 82 -13.13 -8.21 -9.85
N ARG A 83 -14.36 -8.64 -9.56
CA ARG A 83 -14.61 -9.80 -8.69
C ARG A 83 -14.37 -11.15 -9.37
N SER A 84 -13.96 -11.18 -10.64
CA SER A 84 -13.67 -12.43 -11.33
C SER A 84 -12.43 -13.10 -10.73
N ARG A 85 -12.13 -14.34 -11.11
CA ARG A 85 -10.96 -15.05 -10.57
C ARG A 85 -9.63 -14.54 -11.18
N GLU A 86 -9.69 -14.06 -12.42
CA GLU A 86 -8.51 -13.69 -13.21
C GLU A 86 -8.58 -12.21 -13.61
N ILE A 87 -7.52 -11.71 -14.26
CA ILE A 87 -7.58 -10.40 -14.91
C ILE A 87 -8.09 -10.67 -16.32
N ALA A 88 -9.07 -9.89 -16.80
CA ALA A 88 -9.51 -10.00 -18.17
C ALA A 88 -8.31 -9.84 -19.12
N HIS A 89 -8.16 -10.70 -20.14
CA HIS A 89 -7.01 -10.65 -21.05
C HIS A 89 -6.78 -9.26 -21.67
N ALA A 90 -7.86 -8.53 -21.96
CA ALA A 90 -7.80 -7.17 -22.49
C ALA A 90 -7.16 -6.16 -21.51
N ASP A 91 -7.23 -6.43 -20.20
CA ASP A 91 -6.70 -5.57 -19.14
C ASP A 91 -5.24 -5.89 -18.79
N VAL A 92 -4.70 -7.04 -19.22
CA VAL A 92 -3.32 -7.47 -18.90
C VAL A 92 -2.25 -6.48 -19.38
N PRO A 93 -2.24 -6.01 -20.65
CA PRO A 93 -1.25 -5.03 -21.09
C PRO A 93 -1.29 -3.75 -20.24
N ARG A 94 -2.49 -3.29 -19.86
CA ARG A 94 -2.67 -2.09 -19.02
C ARG A 94 -2.14 -2.30 -17.61
N ALA A 95 -2.41 -3.45 -17.00
CA ALA A 95 -1.91 -3.77 -15.67
C ALA A 95 -0.36 -3.82 -15.66
N ARG A 96 0.26 -4.35 -16.73
CA ARG A 96 1.71 -4.33 -16.92
C ARG A 96 2.26 -2.92 -17.12
N GLU A 97 1.59 -2.07 -17.91
CA GLU A 97 1.97 -0.66 -18.07
C GLU A 97 2.00 0.07 -16.73
N LEU A 98 0.96 -0.09 -15.90
CA LEU A 98 0.90 0.55 -14.56
C LEU A 98 2.01 0.04 -13.63
N ALA A 99 2.27 -1.26 -13.63
CA ALA A 99 3.37 -1.84 -12.85
C ALA A 99 4.74 -1.33 -13.35
N ALA A 100 4.93 -1.22 -14.67
CA ALA A 100 6.17 -0.72 -15.27
C ALA A 100 6.46 0.74 -14.90
N GLU A 101 5.44 1.61 -14.84
CA GLU A 101 5.59 3.03 -14.46
C GLU A 101 6.16 3.20 -13.05
N ILE A 102 5.92 2.24 -12.14
CA ILE A 102 6.49 2.22 -10.79
C ILE A 102 7.70 1.27 -10.66
N GLY A 103 8.31 0.88 -11.78
CA GLY A 103 9.52 0.06 -11.80
C GLY A 103 9.29 -1.42 -11.44
N ILE A 104 8.05 -1.90 -11.51
CA ILE A 104 7.71 -3.30 -11.29
C ILE A 104 7.59 -3.99 -12.65
N THR A 105 8.75 -4.40 -13.18
CA THR A 105 8.89 -5.25 -14.38
C THR A 105 9.72 -6.49 -14.02
N PRO A 106 9.66 -7.59 -14.80
CA PRO A 106 10.49 -8.77 -14.56
C PRO A 106 11.99 -8.44 -14.48
N ALA A 107 12.51 -7.69 -15.46
CA ALA A 107 13.91 -7.27 -15.47
C ALA A 107 14.30 -6.40 -14.25
N ALA A 108 13.44 -5.46 -13.86
CA ALA A 108 13.68 -4.62 -12.67
C ALA A 108 13.62 -5.45 -11.38
N LEU A 109 12.68 -6.39 -11.28
CA LEU A 109 12.57 -7.34 -10.16
C LEU A 109 13.81 -8.24 -10.05
N ALA A 110 14.35 -8.71 -11.18
CA ALA A 110 15.55 -9.52 -11.18
C ALA A 110 16.77 -8.75 -10.64
N ARG A 111 16.87 -7.45 -10.93
CA ARG A 111 18.05 -6.62 -10.67
C ARG A 111 18.01 -5.79 -9.38
N ARG A 112 16.85 -5.50 -8.81
CA ARG A 112 16.73 -4.66 -7.60
C ARG A 112 17.45 -5.24 -6.38
N ASP A 113 18.05 -4.38 -5.57
CA ASP A 113 18.76 -4.81 -4.35
C ASP A 113 17.80 -5.08 -3.18
N ARG A 114 16.71 -4.30 -3.11
CA ARG A 114 15.71 -4.37 -2.04
C ARG A 114 14.45 -5.08 -2.55
N PRO A 115 13.70 -5.78 -1.68
CA PRO A 115 12.42 -6.33 -2.09
C PRO A 115 11.42 -5.23 -2.39
N VAL A 116 10.39 -5.56 -3.17
CA VAL A 116 9.14 -4.81 -3.23
C VAL A 116 8.15 -5.48 -2.28
N THR A 117 7.44 -4.67 -1.49
CA THR A 117 6.36 -5.14 -0.61
C THR A 117 5.04 -4.54 -1.05
N PHE A 118 4.14 -5.40 -1.51
CA PHE A 118 2.76 -5.03 -1.80
C PHE A 118 1.94 -5.02 -0.50
N VAL A 119 1.20 -3.94 -0.28
CA VAL A 119 0.40 -3.72 0.93
C VAL A 119 -1.03 -3.43 0.54
N ASP A 120 -1.99 -4.09 1.17
CA ASP A 120 -3.42 -3.90 0.94
C ASP A 120 -4.23 -4.26 2.20
N VAL A 121 -5.46 -3.75 2.30
CA VAL A 121 -6.50 -4.26 3.21
C VAL A 121 -7.01 -5.57 2.65
N VAL A 122 -6.95 -6.64 3.45
CA VAL A 122 -7.25 -7.99 2.97
C VAL A 122 -8.46 -8.57 3.68
N TRP A 123 -9.53 -8.77 2.90
CA TRP A 123 -10.67 -9.61 3.29
C TRP A 123 -10.46 -11.08 2.89
N ALA A 124 -10.18 -11.34 1.62
CA ALA A 124 -10.04 -12.71 1.07
C ALA A 124 -8.77 -12.94 0.23
N GLY A 125 -7.94 -11.92 0.01
CA GLY A 125 -6.65 -12.04 -0.70
C GLY A 125 -6.73 -12.07 -2.24
N GLY A 126 -7.92 -11.90 -2.83
CA GLY A 126 -8.12 -11.95 -4.28
C GLY A 126 -7.26 -10.95 -5.07
N THR A 127 -7.13 -9.71 -4.60
CA THR A 127 -6.29 -8.67 -5.21
C THR A 127 -4.83 -9.12 -5.33
N PHE A 128 -4.26 -9.65 -4.23
CA PHE A 128 -2.89 -10.16 -4.23
C PHE A 128 -2.72 -11.39 -5.13
N GLY A 129 -3.71 -12.30 -5.16
CA GLY A 129 -3.67 -13.45 -6.06
C GLY A 129 -3.61 -13.05 -7.53
N LYS A 130 -4.41 -12.07 -7.95
CA LYS A 130 -4.40 -11.54 -9.32
C LYS A 130 -3.10 -10.81 -9.66
N LEU A 131 -2.61 -9.98 -8.74
CA LEU A 131 -1.34 -9.29 -8.91
C LEU A 131 -0.19 -10.28 -9.02
N PHE A 132 -0.17 -11.31 -8.18
CA PHE A 132 0.83 -12.38 -8.27
C PHE A 132 0.75 -13.11 -9.60
N GLY A 133 -0.45 -13.52 -10.04
CA GLY A 133 -0.65 -14.20 -11.33
C GLY A 133 -0.14 -13.36 -12.50
N LEU A 134 -0.50 -12.08 -12.55
CA LEU A 134 0.00 -11.13 -13.55
C LEU A 134 1.53 -11.10 -13.61
N LEU A 135 2.18 -10.97 -12.45
CA LEU A 135 3.63 -10.90 -12.36
C LEU A 135 4.28 -12.22 -12.74
N ASP A 136 3.72 -13.33 -12.29
CA ASP A 136 4.26 -14.65 -12.55
C ASP A 136 4.21 -15.01 -14.04
N ASP A 137 3.07 -14.79 -14.69
CA ASP A 137 2.92 -14.99 -16.13
C ASP A 137 3.90 -14.10 -16.91
N TRP A 138 4.02 -12.83 -16.50
CA TRP A 138 4.93 -11.89 -17.14
C TRP A 138 6.41 -12.27 -16.97
N ILE A 139 6.80 -12.74 -15.79
CA ILE A 139 8.17 -13.24 -15.52
C ILE A 139 8.46 -14.48 -16.37
N ALA A 140 7.50 -15.39 -16.48
CA ALA A 140 7.65 -16.60 -17.29
C ALA A 140 7.80 -16.27 -18.78
N GLU A 141 7.00 -15.33 -19.29
CA GLU A 141 7.07 -14.85 -20.67
C GLU A 141 8.42 -14.21 -21.01
N GLU A 142 8.94 -13.34 -20.13
CA GLU A 142 10.23 -12.67 -20.31
C GLU A 142 11.44 -13.56 -19.96
N ARG A 143 11.19 -14.78 -19.44
CA ARG A 143 12.21 -15.77 -19.04
C ARG A 143 13.22 -15.22 -18.03
N GLU A 144 12.75 -14.34 -17.14
CA GLU A 144 13.58 -13.79 -16.08
C GLU A 144 13.77 -14.79 -14.92
N THR A 145 14.79 -14.56 -14.10
CA THR A 145 15.24 -15.57 -13.12
C THR A 145 14.29 -15.66 -11.91
N TRP A 146 13.26 -16.51 -12.01
CA TRP A 146 12.28 -16.73 -10.93
C TRP A 146 12.90 -16.99 -9.54
N PRO A 147 13.94 -17.85 -9.38
CA PRO A 147 14.56 -18.07 -8.07
C PRO A 147 15.15 -16.80 -7.41
N ALA A 148 15.58 -15.83 -8.22
CA ALA A 148 16.05 -14.54 -7.73
C ALA A 148 14.86 -13.62 -7.38
N ILE A 149 13.85 -13.54 -8.27
CA ILE A 149 12.70 -12.65 -8.11
C ILE A 149 11.82 -13.05 -6.91
N ARG A 150 11.56 -14.35 -6.70
CA ARG A 150 10.68 -14.80 -5.61
C ARG A 150 11.14 -14.41 -4.20
N ARG A 151 12.42 -14.08 -4.02
CA ARG A 151 12.99 -13.60 -2.75
C ARG A 151 12.84 -12.08 -2.57
N LYS A 152 12.48 -11.38 -3.65
CA LYS A 152 12.33 -9.92 -3.75
C LYS A 152 10.86 -9.49 -3.81
N LEU A 153 9.92 -10.43 -3.83
CA LEU A 153 8.48 -10.17 -3.76
C LEU A 153 7.99 -10.41 -2.34
N ARG A 154 7.27 -9.44 -1.78
CA ARG A 154 6.60 -9.57 -0.48
C ARG A 154 5.18 -9.02 -0.55
N PHE A 155 4.30 -9.56 0.29
CA PHE A 155 2.90 -9.21 0.41
C PHE A 155 2.57 -9.08 1.90
N VAL A 156 2.12 -7.90 2.30
CA VAL A 156 1.67 -7.62 3.67
C VAL A 156 0.19 -7.31 3.63
N GLY A 157 -0.62 -8.23 4.13
CA GLY A 157 -2.07 -8.05 4.23
C GLY A 157 -2.45 -7.39 5.55
N VAL A 158 -3.12 -6.25 5.49
CA VAL A 158 -3.73 -5.62 6.67
C VAL A 158 -5.10 -6.27 6.90
N THR A 159 -5.21 -7.04 7.98
CA THR A 159 -6.40 -7.84 8.30
C THR A 159 -7.12 -7.29 9.53
N SER A 160 -8.45 -7.43 9.59
CA SER A 160 -9.21 -7.11 10.79
C SER A 160 -8.71 -7.94 11.97
N ARG A 161 -8.47 -7.29 13.12
CA ARG A 161 -7.99 -7.92 14.35
C ARG A 161 -9.09 -8.81 14.93
N THR A 162 -8.91 -10.11 14.80
CA THR A 162 -9.74 -11.12 15.48
C THR A 162 -9.02 -11.67 16.70
N ALA A 163 -9.69 -12.51 17.49
CA ALA A 163 -9.04 -13.29 18.54
C ALA A 163 -7.81 -14.05 18.00
N THR A 164 -6.78 -14.23 18.81
CA THR A 164 -5.59 -14.98 18.39
C THR A 164 -5.79 -16.46 18.72
N SER A 165 -6.00 -17.30 17.71
CA SER A 165 -6.12 -18.75 17.87
C SER A 165 -5.51 -19.49 16.66
N PRO A 166 -4.94 -20.69 16.84
CA PRO A 166 -4.47 -21.53 15.75
C PRO A 166 -5.54 -21.82 14.69
N ASN A 167 -6.82 -21.79 15.10
CA ASN A 167 -7.97 -22.11 14.24
C ASN A 167 -8.48 -20.90 13.45
N VAL A 168 -7.89 -19.71 13.63
CA VAL A 168 -8.28 -18.53 12.86
C VAL A 168 -7.78 -18.68 11.44
N ARG A 169 -8.73 -18.75 10.51
CA ARG A 169 -8.47 -18.80 9.08
C ARG A 169 -7.75 -17.52 8.66
N ARG A 170 -6.61 -17.69 8.00
CA ARG A 170 -5.86 -16.57 7.41
C ARG A 170 -6.02 -16.63 5.89
N TRP A 171 -6.18 -15.48 5.25
CA TRP A 171 -6.45 -15.38 3.81
C TRP A 171 -5.41 -16.12 2.95
N GLN A 172 -4.15 -16.20 3.41
CA GLN A 172 -3.08 -16.87 2.67
C GLN A 172 -3.14 -18.41 2.73
N GLN A 173 -3.88 -19.00 3.68
CA GLN A 173 -3.90 -20.47 3.89
C GLN A 173 -4.48 -21.23 2.69
N ASP A 174 -5.49 -20.65 2.05
CA ASP A 174 -6.17 -21.22 0.88
C ASP A 174 -5.67 -20.64 -0.45
N ALA A 175 -4.62 -19.81 -0.40
CA ALA A 175 -4.04 -19.16 -1.55
C ALA A 175 -2.78 -19.91 -2.01
N ASP A 176 -2.94 -20.91 -2.89
CA ASP A 176 -1.86 -21.81 -3.33
C ASP A 176 -0.61 -21.07 -3.85
N TRP A 177 -0.80 -19.91 -4.49
CA TRP A 177 0.29 -19.10 -5.02
C TRP A 177 1.29 -18.67 -3.95
N THR A 178 0.85 -18.51 -2.71
CA THR A 178 1.71 -18.08 -1.58
C THR A 178 2.80 -19.10 -1.28
N ARG A 179 2.57 -20.40 -1.56
CA ARG A 179 3.56 -21.47 -1.39
C ARG A 179 4.74 -21.37 -2.36
N ARG A 180 4.62 -20.56 -3.42
CA ARG A 180 5.69 -20.31 -4.38
C ARG A 180 6.71 -19.28 -3.90
N LEU A 181 6.38 -18.56 -2.82
CA LEU A 181 7.24 -17.57 -2.17
C LEU A 181 7.82 -18.12 -0.86
N PRO A 182 8.95 -17.58 -0.38
CA PRO A 182 9.42 -17.86 0.98
C PRO A 182 8.36 -17.48 2.02
N ALA A 183 8.22 -18.26 3.10
CA ALA A 183 7.21 -18.03 4.15
C ALA A 183 7.24 -16.63 4.76
N ALA A 184 8.44 -16.03 4.89
CA ALA A 184 8.62 -14.67 5.39
C ALA A 184 8.14 -13.57 4.42
N SER A 185 7.63 -13.93 3.24
CA SER A 185 7.23 -12.98 2.19
C SER A 185 5.73 -12.71 2.17
N VAL A 186 4.91 -13.53 2.82
CA VAL A 186 3.47 -13.34 2.89
C VAL A 186 3.06 -13.23 4.35
N LEU A 187 2.87 -11.99 4.80
CA LEU A 187 2.68 -11.65 6.21
C LEU A 187 1.37 -10.90 6.41
N ASN A 188 0.88 -10.92 7.65
CA ASN A 188 -0.30 -10.15 8.04
C ASN A 188 0.09 -9.06 9.03
N VAL A 189 -0.65 -7.96 9.06
CA VAL A 189 -0.65 -7.00 10.15
C VAL A 189 -2.10 -6.80 10.57
N SER A 190 -2.39 -6.95 11.85
CA SER A 190 -3.74 -6.76 12.36
C SER A 190 -4.02 -5.27 12.61
N LEU A 191 -5.20 -4.83 12.21
CA LEU A 191 -5.73 -3.49 12.45
C LEU A 191 -7.02 -3.60 13.26
N ASP A 192 -7.32 -2.62 14.11
CA ASP A 192 -8.59 -2.55 14.82
C ASP A 192 -9.79 -2.80 13.88
N PRO A 193 -10.78 -3.62 14.26
CA PRO A 193 -11.88 -3.99 13.35
C PRO A 193 -12.68 -2.81 12.83
N GLN A 194 -12.92 -1.78 13.66
CA GLN A 194 -13.69 -0.60 13.25
C GLN A 194 -12.88 0.25 12.26
N VAL A 195 -11.58 0.42 12.51
CA VAL A 195 -10.69 1.13 11.59
C VAL A 195 -10.51 0.36 10.28
N TRP A 196 -10.37 -0.96 10.36
CA TRP A 196 -10.27 -1.84 9.19
C TRP A 196 -11.52 -1.73 8.31
N ASP A 197 -12.70 -1.75 8.92
CA ASP A 197 -13.97 -1.62 8.22
C ASP A 197 -14.14 -0.23 7.59
N TYR A 198 -13.85 0.82 8.35
CA TYR A 198 -13.87 2.21 7.85
C TYR A 198 -12.96 2.37 6.61
N LEU A 199 -11.70 1.90 6.67
CA LEU A 199 -10.78 2.01 5.54
C LEU A 199 -11.18 1.12 4.36
N GLY A 200 -11.83 -0.02 4.59
CA GLY A 200 -12.25 -0.93 3.53
C GLY A 200 -13.52 -0.46 2.80
N ASN A 201 -14.48 0.10 3.54
CA ASN A 201 -15.87 0.23 3.11
C ASN A 201 -16.39 1.68 3.13
N ASP A 202 -16.15 2.43 4.21
CA ASP A 202 -16.88 3.67 4.47
C ASP A 202 -16.11 4.95 4.12
N GLN A 203 -14.79 4.92 4.20
CA GLN A 203 -13.97 6.11 3.97
C GLN A 203 -14.18 6.67 2.56
N ILE A 204 -14.47 7.97 2.48
CA ILE A 204 -14.51 8.71 1.22
C ILE A 204 -13.09 8.74 0.65
N LYS A 205 -12.91 8.16 -0.54
CA LYS A 205 -11.58 8.05 -1.15
C LYS A 205 -11.33 9.19 -2.13
N LEU A 206 -10.14 9.78 -2.02
CA LEU A 206 -9.65 10.82 -2.93
C LEU A 206 -9.55 10.34 -4.38
N THR A 207 -9.29 9.04 -4.57
CA THR A 207 -9.11 8.47 -5.90
C THR A 207 -10.28 7.61 -6.33
N TRP A 208 -10.66 7.70 -7.60
CA TRP A 208 -11.72 6.89 -8.18
C TRP A 208 -11.44 5.38 -8.06
N PRO A 209 -12.47 4.53 -8.02
CA PRO A 209 -12.27 3.10 -8.23
C PRO A 209 -11.78 2.89 -9.67
N TYR A 210 -10.47 2.79 -9.86
CA TYR A 210 -9.88 2.62 -11.19
C TYR A 210 -10.11 1.21 -11.70
N GLN A 211 -11.13 1.08 -12.54
CA GLN A 211 -11.35 -0.14 -13.29
C GLN A 211 -10.44 -0.13 -14.53
N LEU A 212 -9.68 -1.21 -14.72
CA LEU A 212 -8.66 -1.29 -15.77
C LEU A 212 -9.24 -0.99 -17.17
N HIS A 213 -10.45 -1.46 -17.46
CA HIS A 213 -11.13 -1.22 -18.74
C HIS A 213 -11.63 0.23 -18.97
N ARG A 214 -11.72 1.07 -17.93
CA ARG A 214 -12.12 2.50 -18.01
C ARG A 214 -10.99 3.48 -17.70
N TRP A 215 -9.78 2.95 -17.54
CA TRP A 215 -8.55 3.64 -17.17
C TRP A 215 -8.36 5.05 -17.78
N ARG A 216 -8.54 5.20 -19.11
CA ARG A 216 -8.24 6.46 -19.82
C ARG A 216 -9.13 7.63 -19.39
N GLU A 217 -10.30 7.33 -18.86
CA GLU A 217 -11.25 8.33 -18.34
C GLU A 217 -10.71 9.00 -17.07
N TYR A 218 -9.83 8.32 -16.33
CA TYR A 218 -9.32 8.80 -15.04
C TYR A 218 -7.96 9.52 -15.12
N LEU A 219 -7.44 9.70 -16.33
CA LEU A 219 -6.11 10.27 -16.56
C LEU A 219 -6.05 11.80 -16.45
N ARG A 220 -7.18 12.50 -16.60
CA ARG A 220 -7.13 13.92 -16.97
C ARG A 220 -7.69 14.91 -15.96
N GLU A 221 -8.65 14.54 -15.12
CA GLU A 221 -9.21 15.50 -14.16
C GLU A 221 -9.66 14.83 -12.86
N ALA A 222 -9.21 15.37 -11.73
CA ALA A 222 -9.84 15.06 -10.46
C ALA A 222 -11.08 15.92 -10.28
N LYS A 223 -12.14 15.31 -9.70
CA LYS A 223 -13.34 16.06 -9.35
C LYS A 223 -13.01 17.10 -8.28
N ARG A 224 -13.75 18.21 -8.29
CA ARG A 224 -13.65 19.28 -7.29
C ARG A 224 -14.95 19.44 -6.49
N ASP A 225 -15.72 18.37 -6.43
CA ASP A 225 -16.93 18.32 -5.61
C ASP A 225 -16.58 18.27 -4.11
N GLU A 226 -17.58 18.54 -3.27
CA GLU A 226 -17.43 18.61 -1.82
C GLU A 226 -16.79 17.35 -1.22
N HIS A 227 -17.20 16.17 -1.68
CA HIS A 227 -16.65 14.88 -1.23
C HIS A 227 -15.16 14.76 -1.57
N THR A 228 -14.76 15.18 -2.77
CA THR A 228 -13.35 15.16 -3.17
C THR A 228 -12.52 16.14 -2.34
N ARG A 229 -13.08 17.33 -2.02
CA ARG A 229 -12.40 18.29 -1.13
C ARG A 229 -12.25 17.76 0.30
N MET A 230 -13.27 17.09 0.84
CA MET A 230 -13.19 16.44 2.16
C MET A 230 -12.12 15.35 2.18
N ALA A 231 -12.11 14.45 1.19
CA ALA A 231 -11.09 13.41 1.09
C ALA A 231 -9.68 13.97 0.88
N LEU A 232 -9.56 15.08 0.14
CA LEU A 232 -8.30 15.79 -0.05
C LEU A 232 -7.81 16.43 1.26
N ALA A 233 -8.70 17.07 2.01
CA ALA A 233 -8.39 17.62 3.33
C ALA A 233 -7.91 16.53 4.29
N GLU A 234 -8.57 15.36 4.30
CA GLU A 234 -8.17 14.23 5.16
C GLU A 234 -6.80 13.68 4.76
N ALA A 235 -6.53 13.55 3.46
CA ALA A 235 -5.24 13.10 2.96
C ALA A 235 -4.10 14.09 3.29
N VAL A 236 -4.33 15.41 3.13
CA VAL A 236 -3.38 16.47 3.53
C VAL A 236 -3.13 16.42 5.03
N ARG A 237 -4.20 16.33 5.82
CA ARG A 237 -4.12 16.25 7.28
C ARG A 237 -3.28 15.05 7.71
N LEU A 238 -3.43 13.89 7.06
CA LEU A 238 -2.62 12.71 7.35
C LEU A 238 -1.13 12.90 7.02
N VAL A 239 -0.79 13.58 5.92
CA VAL A 239 0.61 13.94 5.61
C VAL A 239 1.18 14.86 6.70
N GLU A 240 0.45 15.90 7.08
CA GLU A 240 0.86 16.85 8.12
C GLU A 240 1.06 16.15 9.47
N LEU A 241 0.09 15.32 9.87
CA LEU A 241 0.18 14.50 11.07
C LEU A 241 1.38 13.56 10.99
N GLY A 242 1.63 12.94 9.84
CA GLY A 242 2.79 12.10 9.58
C GLY A 242 4.12 12.80 9.85
N ARG A 243 4.22 14.11 9.61
CA ARG A 243 5.44 14.90 9.88
C ARG A 243 5.66 15.18 11.36
N THR A 244 4.60 15.16 12.16
CA THR A 244 4.69 15.46 13.60
C THR A 244 5.57 14.46 14.33
N LYS A 245 6.24 14.94 15.38
CA LYS A 245 7.13 14.11 16.19
C LYS A 245 6.35 13.04 16.95
N GLU A 246 5.13 13.37 17.37
CA GLU A 246 4.20 12.53 18.10
C GLU A 246 3.85 11.29 17.27
N VAL A 247 3.37 11.49 16.04
CA VAL A 247 2.97 10.39 15.14
C VAL A 247 4.17 9.57 14.71
N ARG A 248 5.31 10.20 14.36
CA ARG A 248 6.52 9.45 13.96
C ARG A 248 7.01 8.54 15.09
N ARG A 249 6.94 9.00 16.35
CA ARG A 249 7.24 8.18 17.53
C ARG A 249 6.23 7.05 17.74
N MET A 250 4.95 7.26 17.44
CA MET A 250 3.96 6.17 17.49
C MET A 250 4.29 5.08 16.47
N ILE A 251 4.60 5.47 15.23
CA ILE A 251 5.06 4.56 14.18
C ILE A 251 6.34 3.83 14.61
N ALA A 252 7.31 4.54 15.16
CA ALA A 252 8.57 3.98 15.63
C ALA A 252 8.39 2.96 16.77
N ARG A 253 7.53 3.26 17.75
CA ARG A 253 7.20 2.37 18.87
C ARG A 253 6.49 1.11 18.40
N ALA A 254 5.67 1.19 17.37
CA ALA A 254 4.97 0.02 16.84
C ALA A 254 5.90 -0.99 16.14
N MET A 255 7.15 -0.61 15.85
CA MET A 255 8.19 -1.52 15.41
C MET A 255 8.77 -2.33 16.58
N ASP A 256 8.54 -1.92 17.83
CA ASP A 256 9.05 -2.62 19.02
C ASP A 256 8.44 -4.03 19.11
N GLY A 257 9.31 -5.02 19.38
CA GLY A 257 8.93 -6.43 19.42
C GLY A 257 8.84 -7.12 18.06
N GLU A 258 8.96 -6.40 16.93
CA GLU A 258 9.03 -7.03 15.62
C GLU A 258 10.39 -7.73 15.41
N PRO A 259 10.42 -8.99 14.93
CA PRO A 259 11.67 -9.76 14.79
C PRO A 259 12.76 -9.05 13.98
N ALA A 260 12.34 -8.26 12.99
CA ALA A 260 13.22 -7.47 12.12
C ALA A 260 14.02 -6.38 12.86
N LEU A 261 13.73 -6.08 14.15
CA LEU A 261 14.54 -5.12 14.93
C LEU A 261 15.97 -5.62 15.19
N THR A 262 16.19 -6.92 15.06
CA THR A 262 17.53 -7.52 15.07
C THR A 262 18.36 -7.10 13.84
N GLU A 263 17.72 -6.60 12.79
CA GLU A 263 18.39 -6.14 11.57
C GLU A 263 18.77 -4.65 11.63
N PRO A 264 19.95 -4.25 11.09
CA PRO A 264 20.40 -2.86 11.15
C PRO A 264 19.44 -1.86 10.50
N TRP A 265 18.82 -2.23 9.38
CA TRP A 265 17.96 -1.31 8.61
C TRP A 265 16.73 -0.84 9.40
N LEU A 266 16.13 -1.71 10.23
CA LEU A 266 14.93 -1.34 10.98
C LEU A 266 15.29 -0.48 12.18
N ARG A 267 16.45 -0.73 12.82
CA ARG A 267 16.98 0.16 13.87
C ARG A 267 17.27 1.56 13.33
N THR A 268 17.89 1.65 12.15
CA THR A 268 18.13 2.94 11.48
C THR A 268 16.81 3.65 11.18
N LEU A 269 15.84 2.96 10.57
CA LEU A 269 14.53 3.55 10.27
C LEU A 269 13.81 4.02 11.55
N ARG A 270 13.77 3.19 12.59
CA ARG A 270 13.19 3.55 13.90
C ARG A 270 13.86 4.77 14.50
N SER A 271 15.19 4.89 14.39
CA SER A 271 15.92 6.07 14.86
C SER A 271 15.60 7.32 14.04
N GLN A 272 15.41 7.17 12.72
CA GLN A 272 15.02 8.29 11.86
C GLN A 272 13.61 8.79 12.18
N LEU A 273 12.75 7.99 12.80
CA LEU A 273 11.38 8.34 13.16
C LEU A 273 11.21 8.88 14.60
N ASN A 274 12.25 8.86 15.44
CA ASN A 274 12.15 9.19 16.88
C ASN A 274 12.48 10.64 17.26
#